data_AF-A0A542XLI5-F1
#
_entry.id   AF-A0A542XLI5-F1
#
_cell.length_a   1.000
_cell.length_b   1.000
_cell.length_c   1.000
_cell.angle_alpha   90.00
_cell.angle_beta   90.00
_cell.angle_gamma   90.00
#
_symmetry.space_group_name_H-M   'P 1'
#
loop_
_entity.id
_entity.type
_entity.pdbx_description
1 polymer ?
#
loop_
_entity_poly.entity_id
_entity_poly.type
_entity_poly.pdbx_seq_one_letter_code
_entity_poly.pdbx_strand_id
1 'polypeptide(L)'
;MPLVFNPNYNKLAVFRQEHQGVNVPGDGFFADVSRKDLQDIIDNTRNSLKKKRTLEPHGNANGATVAQAAALLKAADSRENGRITVVWGIHQDTVNQARGGGLKNYQHFTVLAADGVTNWHLYVDSQMKTITYLTPARGTEVRVENV
;
A
#
# COMPACT_ATOMS: atom_id res chain seq x y z
N MET A 1 -10.55 -9.93 11.26
CA MET A 1 -9.54 -8.88 10.95
C MET A 1 -8.53 -9.47 9.98
N PRO A 2 -8.56 -9.04 8.72
CA PRO A 2 -7.79 -9.60 7.62
C PRO A 2 -6.38 -9.00 7.54
N LEU A 3 -6.17 -7.82 8.14
CA LEU A 3 -4.86 -7.27 8.38
C LEU A 3 -4.30 -7.76 9.72
N VAL A 4 -3.10 -8.30 9.66
CA VAL A 4 -2.20 -8.50 10.79
C VAL A 4 -1.22 -7.34 10.80
N PHE A 5 -0.79 -6.90 11.97
CA PHE A 5 0.13 -5.77 12.08
C PHE A 5 1.43 -6.24 12.72
N ASN A 6 2.55 -5.99 12.06
CA ASN A 6 3.85 -6.14 12.70
C ASN A 6 3.88 -5.23 13.95
N PRO A 7 4.38 -5.68 15.11
CA PRO A 7 4.48 -4.85 16.33
C PRO A 7 5.20 -3.50 16.14
N ASN A 8 6.01 -3.38 15.10
CA ASN A 8 6.82 -2.21 14.79
C ASN A 8 6.37 -1.46 13.54
N TYR A 9 5.20 -1.78 12.98
CA TYR A 9 4.75 -1.26 11.68
C TYR A 9 4.80 0.26 11.56
N ASN A 10 4.60 1.01 12.65
CA ASN A 10 4.59 2.48 12.65
C ASN A 10 5.77 3.09 13.43
N LYS A 11 6.88 2.37 13.60
CA LYS A 11 8.04 2.85 14.38
C LYS A 11 9.16 3.34 13.46
N LEU A 12 9.45 4.64 13.55
CA LEU A 12 10.48 5.29 12.73
C LEU A 12 11.88 4.72 12.95
N ALA A 13 12.24 4.44 14.21
CA ALA A 13 13.55 3.87 14.53
C ALA A 13 13.77 2.50 13.85
N VAL A 14 12.74 1.65 13.85
CA VAL A 14 12.81 0.31 13.23
C VAL A 14 12.88 0.44 11.71
N PHE A 15 12.07 1.32 11.12
CA PHE A 15 12.14 1.62 9.68
C PHE A 15 13.55 2.05 9.25
N ARG A 16 14.18 2.98 9.97
CA ARG A 16 15.54 3.45 9.67
C ARG A 16 16.60 2.35 9.77
N GLN A 17 16.44 1.41 10.70
CA GLN A 17 17.35 0.28 10.86
C GLN A 17 17.26 -0.69 9.68
N GLU A 18 16.05 -0.98 9.20
CA GLU A 18 15.81 -1.90 8.08
C GLU A 18 16.10 -1.27 6.71
N HIS A 19 16.09 0.07 6.61
CA HIS A 19 16.33 0.82 5.38
C HIS A 19 17.49 1.82 5.52
N GLN A 20 18.68 1.29 5.80
CA GLN A 20 19.90 2.10 5.90
C GLN A 20 20.16 2.86 4.59
N GLY A 21 20.25 4.19 4.68
CA GLY A 21 20.44 5.09 3.52
C GLY A 21 19.21 5.87 3.08
N VAL A 22 18.03 5.60 3.66
CA VAL A 22 16.82 6.43 3.43
C VAL A 22 16.82 7.61 4.42
N ASN A 23 16.89 8.84 3.91
CA ASN A 23 16.75 10.04 4.75
C ASN A 23 15.27 10.33 5.02
N VAL A 24 14.90 10.33 6.30
CA VAL A 24 13.52 10.52 6.75
C VAL A 24 13.40 11.85 7.52
N PRO A 25 12.73 12.87 6.96
CA PRO A 25 12.58 14.18 7.60
C PRO A 25 11.52 14.16 8.72
N GLY A 26 11.94 14.51 9.93
CA GLY A 26 11.06 14.85 11.06
C GLY A 26 10.32 13.70 11.75
N ASP A 27 9.64 14.02 12.85
CA ASP A 27 8.84 13.09 13.66
C ASP A 27 7.49 12.74 13.01
N GLY A 28 7.06 13.49 11.99
CA GLY A 28 5.80 13.31 11.25
C GLY A 28 5.88 12.33 10.07
N PHE A 29 6.80 11.37 10.09
CA PHE A 29 7.00 10.44 8.97
C PHE A 29 5.79 9.53 8.72
N PHE A 30 5.21 8.99 9.79
CA PHE A 30 3.97 8.23 9.74
C PHE A 30 2.78 9.17 9.88
N ALA A 31 1.73 8.92 9.12
CA ALA A 31 0.46 9.59 9.36
C ALA A 31 -0.22 8.98 10.60
N ASP A 32 -0.91 9.83 11.36
CA ASP A 32 -1.70 9.42 12.52
C ASP A 32 -3.00 8.73 12.05
N VAL A 33 -2.86 7.47 11.65
CA VAL A 33 -3.93 6.66 11.07
C VAL A 33 -4.03 5.37 11.87
N SER A 34 -5.23 5.07 12.36
CA SER A 34 -5.43 3.90 13.21
C SER A 34 -5.36 2.60 12.40
N ARG A 35 -5.17 1.47 13.09
CA ARG A 35 -5.26 0.13 12.47
C ARG A 35 -6.62 -0.11 11.81
N LYS A 36 -7.69 0.47 12.37
CA LYS A 36 -9.04 0.39 11.82
C LYS A 36 -9.14 1.20 10.52
N ASP A 37 -8.58 2.40 10.49
CA ASP A 37 -8.61 3.23 9.28
C ASP A 37 -7.82 2.57 8.13
N LEU A 38 -6.66 1.96 8.43
CA LEU A 38 -5.90 1.17 7.46
C LEU A 38 -6.72 0.01 6.88
N GLN A 39 -7.52 -0.66 7.72
CA GLN A 39 -8.45 -1.69 7.24
C GLN A 39 -9.56 -1.11 6.36
N ASP A 40 -10.17 0.00 6.81
CA ASP A 40 -11.28 0.63 6.12
C ASP A 40 -10.87 1.11 4.71
N ILE A 41 -9.61 1.51 4.51
CA ILE A 41 -9.04 1.84 3.18
C ILE A 41 -9.13 0.65 2.20
N ILE A 42 -8.74 -0.54 2.64
CA ILE A 42 -8.79 -1.75 1.80
C ILE A 42 -10.24 -2.13 1.50
N ASP A 43 -11.09 -2.13 2.53
CA ASP A 43 -12.50 -2.50 2.41
C ASP A 43 -13.24 -1.54 1.45
N ASN A 44 -12.98 -0.23 1.57
CA ASN A 44 -13.52 0.79 0.67
C ASN A 44 -13.03 0.62 -0.76
N THR A 45 -11.73 0.32 -0.95
CA THR A 45 -11.16 0.01 -2.26
C THR A 45 -11.89 -1.18 -2.88
N ARG A 46 -12.03 -2.29 -2.16
CA ARG A 46 -12.75 -3.50 -2.58
C ARG A 46 -14.22 -3.26 -2.90
N ASN A 47 -14.90 -2.41 -2.12
CA ASN A 47 -16.29 -2.03 -2.37
C ASN A 47 -16.46 -1.21 -3.66
N SER A 48 -15.45 -0.43 -4.04
CA SER A 48 -15.48 0.42 -5.24
C SER A 48 -15.13 -0.36 -6.52
N LEU A 49 -14.24 -1.35 -6.42
CA LEU A 49 -13.90 -2.27 -7.49
C LEU A 49 -15.16 -3.04 -7.92
N LYS A 50 -15.31 -3.26 -9.23
CA LYS A 50 -16.48 -3.90 -9.87
C LYS A 50 -17.79 -3.10 -9.88
N LYS A 51 -17.94 -2.06 -9.05
CA LYS A 51 -19.09 -1.14 -9.15
C LYS A 51 -18.82 -0.01 -10.13
N LYS A 52 -17.66 0.63 -9.98
CA LYS A 52 -17.27 1.82 -10.75
C LYS A 52 -15.79 1.92 -11.04
N ARG A 53 -15.00 0.93 -10.59
CA ARG A 53 -13.54 0.91 -10.73
C ARG A 53 -13.02 -0.47 -11.17
N THR A 54 -11.90 -0.47 -11.87
CA THR A 54 -11.15 -1.66 -12.30
C THR A 54 -9.69 -1.58 -11.86
N LEU A 55 -8.99 -2.72 -11.99
CA LEU A 55 -7.55 -2.80 -11.79
C LEU A 55 -6.88 -2.84 -13.16
N GLU A 56 -6.09 -1.83 -13.48
CA GLU A 56 -5.42 -1.70 -14.78
C GLU A 56 -3.91 -1.84 -14.63
N PRO A 57 -3.24 -2.58 -15.54
CA PRO A 57 -1.78 -2.69 -15.54
C PRO A 57 -1.14 -1.40 -16.06
N HIS A 58 -0.08 -0.94 -15.40
CA HIS A 58 0.75 0.20 -15.80
C HIS A 58 2.25 -0.12 -15.65
N GLY A 59 3.07 0.53 -16.49
CA GLY A 59 4.51 0.26 -16.54
C GLY A 59 4.80 -1.19 -16.94
N ASN A 60 5.55 -1.90 -16.11
CA ASN A 60 5.92 -3.30 -16.32
C ASN A 60 4.85 -4.31 -15.84
N ALA A 61 3.71 -3.83 -15.31
CA ALA A 61 2.65 -4.72 -14.87
C ALA A 61 1.96 -5.41 -16.07
N ASN A 62 1.48 -6.63 -15.82
CA ASN A 62 0.78 -7.45 -16.80
C ASN A 62 -0.43 -8.12 -16.15
N GLY A 63 -1.16 -8.94 -16.90
CA GLY A 63 -2.36 -9.64 -16.40
C GLY A 63 -2.10 -10.50 -15.15
N ALA A 64 -0.92 -11.14 -15.04
CA ALA A 64 -0.56 -11.90 -13.85
C ALA A 64 -0.37 -10.99 -12.62
N THR A 65 0.27 -9.84 -12.82
CA THR A 65 0.46 -8.83 -11.76
C THR A 65 -0.90 -8.28 -11.28
N VAL A 66 -1.82 -8.01 -12.21
CA VAL A 66 -3.18 -7.56 -11.89
C VAL A 66 -3.94 -8.62 -11.10
N ALA A 67 -3.83 -9.89 -11.49
CA ALA A 67 -4.44 -11.01 -10.76
C ALA A 67 -3.88 -11.14 -9.33
N GLN A 68 -2.57 -10.98 -9.16
CA GLN A 68 -1.93 -10.98 -7.83
C GLN A 68 -2.42 -9.81 -6.97
N ALA A 69 -2.50 -8.59 -7.53
CA ALA A 69 -3.06 -7.44 -6.84
C ALA A 69 -4.51 -7.66 -6.41
N ALA A 70 -5.34 -8.24 -7.28
CA ALA A 70 -6.73 -8.58 -6.97
C ALA A 70 -6.82 -9.62 -5.85
N ALA A 71 -5.95 -10.64 -5.87
CA ALA A 71 -5.88 -11.67 -4.84
C ALA A 71 -5.41 -11.10 -3.50
N LEU A 72 -4.41 -10.21 -3.50
CA LEU A 72 -3.95 -9.49 -2.32
C LEU A 72 -5.08 -8.69 -1.67
N LEU A 73 -5.77 -7.85 -2.45
CA LEU A 73 -6.88 -7.04 -1.94
C LEU A 73 -8.03 -7.89 -1.42
N LYS A 74 -8.30 -9.05 -2.05
CA LYS A 74 -9.28 -10.01 -1.54
C LYS A 74 -8.81 -10.60 -0.21
N ALA A 75 -7.56 -11.04 -0.11
CA ALA A 75 -7.04 -11.64 1.12
C ALA A 75 -6.97 -10.63 2.28
N ALA A 76 -6.79 -9.34 2.00
CA ALA A 76 -6.75 -8.27 2.99
C ALA A 76 -8.13 -7.67 3.33
N ASP A 77 -9.22 -8.17 2.75
CA ASP A 77 -10.60 -7.68 2.94
C ASP A 77 -11.22 -8.18 4.24
N SER A 78 -11.93 -7.32 4.99
CA SER A 78 -12.34 -7.67 6.36
C SER A 78 -13.37 -8.76 6.51
N ARG A 79 -14.02 -9.09 5.40
CA ARG A 79 -15.04 -10.13 5.29
C ARG A 79 -14.44 -11.48 4.89
N GLU A 80 -13.16 -11.51 4.54
CA GLU A 80 -12.46 -12.70 4.07
C GLU A 80 -11.60 -13.29 5.19
N ASN A 81 -11.22 -14.57 5.04
CA ASN A 81 -10.39 -15.29 6.01
C ASN A 81 -8.88 -15.16 5.73
N GLY A 82 -8.51 -14.46 4.65
CA GLY A 82 -7.12 -14.18 4.32
C GLY A 82 -6.45 -13.32 5.38
N ARG A 83 -5.13 -13.48 5.53
CA ARG A 83 -4.34 -12.68 6.48
C ARG A 83 -3.10 -12.14 5.77
N ILE A 84 -3.05 -10.83 5.63
CA ILE A 84 -1.92 -10.09 5.05
C ILE A 84 -1.29 -9.27 6.18
N THR A 85 0.04 -9.18 6.22
CA THR A 85 0.73 -8.48 7.32
C THR A 85 1.12 -7.07 6.89
N VAL A 86 0.60 -6.05 7.56
CA VAL A 86 1.12 -4.68 7.48
C VAL A 86 2.49 -4.66 8.14
N VAL A 87 3.53 -4.54 7.31
CA VAL A 87 4.91 -4.46 7.77
C VAL A 87 5.33 -3.02 8.01
N TRP A 88 4.77 -2.07 7.26
CA TRP A 88 4.92 -0.65 7.48
C TRP A 88 3.56 0.04 7.44
N GLY A 89 3.31 0.93 8.40
CA GLY A 89 2.12 1.77 8.47
C GLY A 89 2.10 2.81 7.37
N ILE A 90 1.06 3.63 7.34
CA ILE A 90 0.95 4.68 6.34
C ILE A 90 1.96 5.79 6.63
N HIS A 91 2.88 5.98 5.70
CA HIS A 91 3.92 7.00 5.78
C HIS A 91 4.06 7.71 4.44
N GLN A 92 4.71 8.88 4.48
CA GLN A 92 5.02 9.62 3.26
C GLN A 92 6.09 8.87 2.45
N ASP A 93 5.89 8.78 1.14
CA ASP A 93 6.94 8.37 0.21
C ASP A 93 7.89 9.55 -0.04
N THR A 94 9.06 9.55 0.61
CA THR A 94 10.11 10.56 0.36
C THR A 94 11.14 10.12 -0.68
N VAL A 95 10.96 8.96 -1.35
CA VAL A 95 11.93 8.47 -2.34
C VAL A 95 11.92 9.32 -3.64
N ASN A 96 11.02 10.30 -3.73
CA ASN A 96 10.88 11.20 -4.88
C ASN A 96 11.69 12.51 -4.79
N GLN A 97 12.96 12.45 -4.37
CA GLN A 97 13.98 13.24 -5.08
C GLN A 97 14.67 12.44 -6.20
N ALA A 98 14.40 11.13 -6.36
CA ALA A 98 15.03 10.29 -7.38
C ALA A 98 14.09 9.71 -8.45
N ARG A 99 12.82 10.16 -8.53
CA ARG A 99 11.90 9.74 -9.61
C ARG A 99 11.19 10.98 -10.14
N GLY A 100 11.66 11.44 -11.29
CA GLY A 100 11.30 12.73 -11.88
C GLY A 100 9.78 12.92 -12.02
N GLY A 101 9.27 14.01 -11.45
CA GLY A 101 7.90 14.46 -11.68
C GLY A 101 7.19 15.10 -10.48
N GLY A 102 7.74 16.16 -9.88
CA GLY A 102 7.01 17.13 -9.06
C GLY A 102 6.51 16.68 -7.68
N LEU A 103 6.28 17.69 -6.81
CA LEU A 103 5.80 17.60 -5.43
C LEU A 103 4.39 16.98 -5.31
N LYS A 104 4.27 15.66 -5.49
CA LYS A 104 3.12 14.91 -4.96
C LYS A 104 3.63 13.99 -3.87
N ASN A 105 3.44 14.41 -2.62
CA ASN A 105 3.67 13.58 -1.45
C ASN A 105 2.59 12.50 -1.44
N TYR A 106 2.89 11.34 -2.01
CA TYR A 106 1.99 10.19 -1.88
C TYR A 106 2.22 9.54 -0.53
N GLN A 107 1.12 9.15 0.12
CA GLN A 107 1.17 8.29 1.29
C GLN A 107 0.95 6.86 0.86
N HIS A 108 1.68 5.95 1.49
CA HIS A 108 1.48 4.52 1.26
C HIS A 108 1.78 3.75 2.53
N PHE A 109 1.28 2.52 2.58
CA PHE A 109 1.67 1.54 3.57
C PHE A 109 2.14 0.28 2.86
N THR A 110 2.98 -0.51 3.53
CA THR A 110 3.56 -1.73 2.94
C THR A 110 2.96 -2.95 3.63
N VAL A 111 2.60 -3.92 2.81
CA VAL A 111 2.07 -5.20 3.26
C VAL A 111 2.89 -6.35 2.71
N LEU A 112 3.12 -7.37 3.54
CA LEU A 112 3.67 -8.65 3.15
C LEU A 112 2.53 -9.57 2.72
N ALA A 113 2.58 -10.03 1.47
CA ALA A 113 1.57 -10.90 0.89
C ALA A 113 1.50 -12.27 1.61
N ALA A 114 0.46 -13.05 1.32
CA ALA A 114 0.24 -14.35 1.95
C ALA A 114 1.33 -15.39 1.64
N ASP A 115 2.15 -15.16 0.61
CA ASP A 115 3.33 -15.98 0.32
C ASP A 115 4.48 -15.78 1.33
N GLY A 116 4.39 -14.77 2.20
CA GLY A 116 5.40 -14.45 3.21
C GLY A 116 6.70 -13.86 2.64
N VAL A 117 6.73 -13.54 1.34
CA VAL A 117 7.95 -13.09 0.65
C VAL A 117 7.71 -11.77 -0.09
N THR A 118 6.57 -11.62 -0.76
CA THR A 118 6.33 -10.48 -1.64
C THR A 118 5.77 -9.29 -0.86
N ASN A 119 6.54 -8.20 -0.83
CA ASN A 119 6.05 -6.92 -0.33
C ASN A 119 5.29 -6.15 -1.40
N TRP A 120 4.14 -5.59 -1.01
CA TRP A 120 3.35 -4.69 -1.83
C TRP A 120 3.25 -3.33 -1.15
N HIS A 121 3.50 -2.28 -1.91
CA HIS A 121 3.30 -0.90 -1.49
C HIS A 121 1.93 -0.43 -1.99
N LEU A 122 1.07 -0.04 -1.07
CA LEU A 122 -0.32 0.37 -1.33
C LEU A 122 -0.41 1.88 -1.21
N TYR A 123 -0.51 2.56 -2.35
CA TYR A 123 -0.56 4.02 -2.41
C TYR A 123 -1.99 4.50 -2.31
N VAL A 124 -2.25 5.40 -1.37
CA VAL A 124 -3.61 5.88 -1.06
C VAL A 124 -3.85 7.28 -1.60
N ASP A 125 -5.13 7.59 -1.85
CA ASP A 125 -5.53 8.95 -2.19
C ASP A 125 -5.24 9.94 -1.05
N SER A 126 -5.29 11.24 -1.36
CA SER A 126 -5.03 12.31 -0.39
C SER A 126 -6.06 12.41 0.74
N GLN A 127 -7.23 11.77 0.58
CA GLN A 127 -8.25 11.69 1.63
C GLN A 127 -8.05 10.45 2.52
N MET A 128 -7.04 9.61 2.23
CA MET A 128 -6.80 8.32 2.87
C MET A 128 -8.04 7.41 2.85
N LYS A 129 -8.82 7.41 1.77
CA LYS A 129 -10.05 6.59 1.68
C LYS A 129 -9.91 5.36 0.82
N THR A 130 -9.20 5.48 -0.31
CA THR A 130 -9.04 4.40 -1.27
C THR A 130 -7.62 4.30 -1.76
N ILE A 131 -7.23 3.10 -2.17
CA ILE A 131 -5.97 2.84 -2.86
C ILE A 131 -6.09 3.40 -4.28
N THR A 132 -5.09 4.18 -4.69
CA THR A 132 -4.96 4.73 -6.05
C THR A 132 -4.19 3.77 -6.94
N TYR A 133 -3.11 3.18 -6.43
CA TYR A 133 -2.37 2.13 -7.10
C TYR A 133 -1.58 1.30 -6.10
N LEU A 134 -1.14 0.13 -6.54
CA LEU A 134 -0.31 -0.76 -5.74
C LEU A 134 0.82 -1.34 -6.60
N THR A 135 1.98 -1.54 -5.98
CA THR A 135 3.19 -1.96 -6.67
C THR A 135 3.97 -3.00 -5.85
N PRO A 136 4.37 -4.12 -6.45
CA PRO A 136 5.23 -5.11 -5.79
C PRO A 136 6.73 -4.81 -6.01
N ALA A 137 7.06 -3.99 -7.01
CA ALA A 137 8.41 -3.70 -7.40
C ALA A 137 8.47 -2.41 -8.25
N ARG A 138 9.64 -1.76 -8.25
CA ARG A 138 9.87 -0.52 -9.01
C ARG A 138 9.46 -0.68 -10.48
N GLY A 139 8.66 0.27 -10.97
CA GLY A 139 8.22 0.33 -12.37
C GLY A 139 7.05 -0.61 -12.71
N THR A 140 6.56 -1.40 -11.75
CA THR A 140 5.42 -2.30 -11.91
C THR A 140 4.24 -1.75 -11.12
N GLU A 141 3.23 -1.19 -11.78
CA GLU A 141 2.10 -0.54 -11.12
C GLU A 141 0.78 -1.19 -11.53
N VAL A 142 -0.10 -1.47 -10.57
CA VAL A 142 -1.50 -1.80 -10.84
C VAL A 142 -2.35 -0.66 -10.29
N ARG A 143 -3.05 0.04 -11.18
CA ARG A 143 -3.84 1.23 -10.84
C ARG A 143 -5.30 0.87 -10.60
N VAL A 144 -5.90 1.58 -9.65
CA VAL A 144 -7.34 1.51 -9.36
C VAL A 144 -8.00 2.63 -10.16
N GLU A 145 -8.47 2.33 -11.36
CA GLU A 145 -9.02 3.33 -12.29
C GLU A 145 -10.55 3.35 -12.27
N ASN A 146 -11.14 4.45 -12.71
CA ASN A 146 -12.59 4.52 -12.91
C ASN A 146 -12.95 3.88 -14.26
N VAL A 147 -14.10 3.20 -14.31
CA VAL A 147 -14.70 2.65 -15.53
C VAL A 147 -15.44 3.74 -16.29
#